data_AF-A0ABD6NVK3-F1
#
_entry.id   AF-A0ABD6NVK3-F1
#
_cell.length_a   1.000
_cell.length_b   1.000
_cell.length_c   1.000
_cell.angle_alpha   90.00
_cell.angle_beta   90.00
_cell.angle_gamma   90.00
#
_symmetry.space_group_name_H-M   'P 1'
#
loop_
_entity.id
_entity.type
_entity.pdbx_description
1 polymer ?
#
loop_
_entity_poly.entity_id
_entity_poly.type
_entity_poly.pdbx_seq_one_letter_code
_entity_poly.pdbx_strand_id
1 'polypeptide(L)'
;IVNCTEDHKFEVAESVDMRTFPGSEYGPDAAPPSPARIQQMTQEQCEPAVHNYLGPKFDPNSKFMVSLLWAGDRAWRQSGDRRMLCGLQLPGPNNQQEIFKGKVADLDQSKVWPAGTCLGIDSATNQPIDVPVDCAAPHAMEVTGRVNLAEKFPDTLPAEPDQDGFIKDSCTKMTDAYLAPTKLRTTTLTLIYPTVSLQSWAAGSRSVACSIGATLGNGGWATLVNSAKGQLLINGQPPVAPPDIPEERLAMPPIPVQAPSQPTSTVPDAIPPNNQHLPQQPVVTPPRAPASPAPQQGPGTQGPQDVPP
;
A
#
# COMPACT_ATOMS: atom_id res chain seq x y z
N ILE A 1 -0.98 -28.07 8.82
CA ILE A 1 -2.29 -27.52 8.41
C ILE A 1 -3.18 -27.53 9.64
N VAL A 2 -3.81 -26.42 9.96
CA VAL A 2 -4.69 -26.24 11.13
C VAL A 2 -5.99 -25.56 10.67
N ASN A 3 -7.01 -25.54 11.52
CA ASN A 3 -8.21 -24.74 11.27
C ASN A 3 -7.87 -23.25 11.45
N CYS A 4 -8.55 -22.35 10.74
CA CYS A 4 -8.36 -20.89 10.88
C CYS A 4 -8.68 -20.40 12.31
N THR A 5 -9.48 -21.13 13.08
CA THR A 5 -9.75 -20.78 14.49
C THR A 5 -8.53 -20.96 15.40
N GLU A 6 -7.52 -21.71 14.97
CA GLU A 6 -6.27 -21.95 15.69
C GLU A 6 -5.18 -20.95 15.27
N ASP A 7 -4.10 -20.89 16.04
CA ASP A 7 -2.92 -20.09 15.70
C ASP A 7 -2.30 -20.52 14.37
N HIS A 8 -2.23 -19.60 13.41
CA HIS A 8 -1.58 -19.82 12.12
C HIS A 8 -0.93 -18.54 11.59
N LYS A 9 -0.01 -18.69 10.64
CA LYS A 9 0.75 -17.57 10.02
C LYS A 9 0.32 -17.27 8.58
N PHE A 10 -0.43 -18.18 7.98
CA PHE A 10 -0.81 -18.13 6.59
C PHE A 10 -2.15 -18.83 6.38
N GLU A 11 -3.10 -18.13 5.77
CA GLU A 11 -4.40 -18.68 5.36
C GLU A 11 -4.34 -19.01 3.87
N VAL A 12 -4.52 -20.28 3.51
CA VAL A 12 -4.48 -20.73 2.11
C VAL A 12 -5.82 -20.43 1.44
N ALA A 13 -5.78 -19.63 0.38
CA ALA A 13 -6.93 -19.34 -0.48
C ALA A 13 -7.07 -20.37 -1.61
N GLU A 14 -5.95 -20.73 -2.24
CA GLU A 14 -5.92 -21.66 -3.36
C GLU A 14 -4.61 -22.45 -3.41
N SER A 15 -4.69 -23.69 -3.89
CA SER A 15 -3.51 -24.49 -4.24
C SER A 15 -3.41 -24.57 -5.76
N VAL A 16 -2.37 -23.94 -6.31
CA VAL A 16 -2.10 -23.88 -7.75
C VAL A 16 -1.07 -24.93 -8.12
N ASP A 17 -1.38 -25.78 -9.10
CA ASP A 17 -0.42 -26.71 -9.69
C ASP A 17 0.25 -26.06 -10.89
N MET A 18 1.50 -25.63 -10.74
CA MET A 18 2.16 -24.86 -11.80
C MET A 18 2.40 -25.68 -13.08
N ARG A 19 2.26 -27.01 -13.04
CA ARG A 19 2.35 -27.88 -14.23
C ARG A 19 1.20 -27.69 -15.20
N THR A 20 0.10 -27.06 -14.79
CA THR A 20 -1.03 -26.78 -15.67
C THR A 20 -0.77 -25.60 -16.60
N PHE A 21 0.25 -24.77 -16.34
CA PHE A 21 0.62 -23.67 -17.22
C PHE A 21 1.48 -24.19 -18.38
N PRO A 22 1.20 -23.77 -19.62
CA PRO A 22 1.95 -24.22 -20.79
C PRO A 22 3.39 -23.68 -20.75
N GLY A 23 4.33 -24.46 -21.26
CA GLY A 23 5.74 -24.06 -21.39
C GLY A 23 6.70 -24.89 -20.55
N SER A 24 7.99 -24.59 -20.65
CA SER A 24 9.06 -25.31 -19.93
C SER A 24 9.37 -24.72 -18.55
N GLU A 25 8.79 -23.55 -18.20
CA GLU A 25 9.09 -22.82 -16.97
C GLU A 25 8.89 -23.66 -15.69
N TYR A 26 7.91 -24.56 -15.70
CA TYR A 26 7.61 -25.45 -14.58
C TYR A 26 7.80 -26.93 -14.91
N GLY A 27 8.54 -27.23 -15.99
CA GLY A 27 8.85 -28.58 -16.44
C GLY A 27 9.69 -29.38 -15.43
N PRO A 28 9.88 -30.69 -15.67
CA PRO A 28 10.63 -31.57 -14.76
C PRO A 28 12.04 -31.07 -14.43
N ASP A 29 12.74 -30.53 -15.43
CA ASP A 29 14.13 -30.05 -15.32
C ASP A 29 14.24 -28.55 -15.04
N ALA A 30 13.12 -27.86 -14.79
CA ALA A 30 13.12 -26.43 -14.54
C ALA A 30 13.89 -26.07 -13.27
N ALA A 31 14.69 -25.00 -13.33
CA ALA A 31 15.31 -24.43 -12.15
C ALA A 31 14.24 -23.86 -11.21
N PRO A 32 14.47 -23.82 -9.88
CA PRO A 32 13.57 -23.14 -8.98
C PRO A 32 13.44 -21.64 -9.32
N PRO A 33 12.28 -21.03 -9.06
CA PRO A 33 12.05 -19.62 -9.36
C PRO A 33 12.97 -18.71 -8.53
N SER A 34 13.46 -17.65 -9.15
CA SER A 34 14.19 -16.59 -8.44
C SER A 34 13.25 -15.80 -7.51
N PRO A 35 13.78 -15.08 -6.50
CA PRO A 35 12.94 -14.22 -5.65
C PRO A 35 12.09 -13.21 -6.44
N ALA A 36 12.66 -12.61 -7.49
CA ALA A 36 11.92 -11.70 -8.37
C ALA A 36 10.80 -12.42 -9.12
N ARG A 37 11.03 -13.66 -9.58
CA ARG A 37 9.96 -14.44 -10.22
C ARG A 37 8.88 -14.86 -9.23
N ILE A 38 9.24 -15.17 -7.99
CA ILE A 38 8.26 -15.45 -6.93
C ILE A 38 7.33 -14.25 -6.73
N GLN A 39 7.88 -13.02 -6.67
CA GLN A 39 7.05 -11.82 -6.56
C GLN A 39 6.11 -11.64 -7.75
N GLN A 40 6.59 -11.88 -8.97
CA GLN A 40 5.74 -11.85 -10.18
C GLN A 40 4.65 -12.92 -10.14
N MET A 41 4.97 -14.15 -9.75
CA MET A 41 3.97 -15.23 -9.61
C MET A 41 2.93 -14.90 -8.53
N THR A 42 3.32 -14.27 -7.42
CA THR A 42 2.35 -13.78 -6.43
C THR A 42 1.35 -12.81 -7.07
N GLN A 43 1.83 -11.87 -7.88
CA GLN A 43 0.97 -10.89 -8.56
C GLN A 43 0.09 -11.54 -9.65
N GLU A 44 0.67 -12.43 -10.46
CA GLU A 44 -0.01 -13.04 -11.60
C GLU A 44 -1.03 -14.11 -11.18
N GLN A 45 -0.69 -14.92 -10.17
CA GLN A 45 -1.44 -16.12 -9.80
C GLN A 45 -2.17 -15.96 -8.46
N CYS A 46 -1.50 -15.39 -7.44
CA CYS A 46 -2.08 -15.34 -6.10
C CYS A 46 -3.04 -14.17 -5.88
N GLU A 47 -2.83 -13.01 -6.51
CA GLU A 47 -3.78 -11.90 -6.41
C GLU A 47 -5.18 -12.28 -6.93
N PRO A 48 -5.34 -12.86 -8.14
CA PRO A 48 -6.66 -13.31 -8.60
C PRO A 48 -7.25 -14.42 -7.73
N ALA A 49 -6.42 -15.37 -7.27
CA ALA A 49 -6.85 -16.47 -6.40
C ALA A 49 -7.44 -15.97 -5.08
N VAL A 50 -6.72 -15.05 -4.41
CA VAL A 50 -7.18 -14.45 -3.14
C VAL A 50 -8.39 -13.55 -3.36
N HIS A 51 -8.42 -12.77 -4.44
CA HIS A 51 -9.59 -11.96 -4.79
C HIS A 51 -10.84 -12.82 -4.97
N ASN A 52 -10.73 -13.97 -5.66
CA ASN A 52 -11.84 -14.91 -5.83
C ASN A 52 -12.24 -15.57 -4.50
N TYR A 53 -11.27 -15.92 -3.66
CA TYR A 53 -11.51 -16.55 -2.36
C TYR A 53 -12.23 -15.64 -1.36
N LEU A 54 -11.81 -14.37 -1.26
CA LEU A 54 -12.44 -13.39 -0.36
C LEU A 54 -13.70 -12.77 -0.96
N GLY A 55 -13.80 -12.68 -2.29
CA GLY A 55 -14.94 -12.09 -2.97
C GLY A 55 -15.24 -10.66 -2.47
N PRO A 56 -16.47 -10.36 -2.03
CA PRO A 56 -16.82 -9.04 -1.47
C PRO A 56 -16.02 -8.64 -0.22
N LYS A 57 -15.29 -9.59 0.40
CA LYS A 57 -14.43 -9.35 1.56
C LYS A 57 -12.98 -9.01 1.21
N PHE A 58 -12.63 -8.90 -0.07
CA PHE A 58 -11.30 -8.48 -0.48
C PHE A 58 -11.10 -6.98 -0.22
N ASP A 59 -10.18 -6.64 0.68
CA ASP A 59 -9.74 -5.25 0.93
C ASP A 59 -8.37 -5.00 0.29
N PRO A 60 -8.25 -4.15 -0.74
CA PRO A 60 -6.97 -3.80 -1.35
C PRO A 60 -6.07 -3.00 -0.39
N ASN A 61 -6.63 -2.46 0.69
CA ASN A 61 -5.91 -1.76 1.74
C ASN A 61 -5.83 -2.57 3.04
N SER A 62 -6.01 -3.90 2.96
CA SER A 62 -5.96 -4.77 4.13
C SER A 62 -4.60 -4.69 4.85
N LYS A 63 -4.63 -4.91 6.16
CA LYS A 63 -3.43 -5.25 6.94
C LYS A 63 -2.86 -6.62 6.58
N PHE A 64 -3.67 -7.51 6.02
CA PHE A 64 -3.21 -8.80 5.49
C PHE A 64 -2.72 -8.62 4.05
N MET A 65 -1.65 -9.31 3.69
CA MET A 65 -1.07 -9.24 2.35
C MET A 65 -1.20 -10.57 1.62
N VAL A 66 -1.43 -10.49 0.31
CA VAL A 66 -1.34 -11.64 -0.58
C VAL A 66 0.11 -12.13 -0.64
N SER A 67 0.28 -13.44 -0.52
CA SER A 67 1.59 -14.08 -0.49
C SER A 67 1.50 -15.49 -1.07
N LEU A 68 2.67 -16.07 -1.33
CA LEU A 68 2.85 -17.37 -1.97
C LEU A 68 3.76 -18.23 -1.09
N LEU A 69 3.30 -19.43 -0.74
CA LEU A 69 4.12 -20.48 -0.17
C LEU A 69 4.41 -21.56 -1.21
N TRP A 70 5.62 -22.08 -1.17
CA TRP A 70 6.06 -23.15 -2.06
C TRP A 70 7.01 -24.10 -1.33
N ALA A 71 7.20 -25.29 -1.90
CA ALA A 71 7.94 -26.38 -1.25
C ALA A 71 9.45 -26.10 -1.11
N GLY A 72 9.93 -25.02 -1.73
CA GLY A 72 11.33 -24.60 -1.72
C GLY A 72 12.22 -25.42 -2.65
N ASP A 73 13.44 -24.92 -2.81
CA ASP A 73 14.49 -25.40 -3.70
C ASP A 73 14.72 -26.91 -3.69
N ARG A 74 14.69 -27.54 -2.50
CA ARG A 74 14.99 -28.97 -2.35
C ARG A 74 13.86 -29.82 -2.94
N ALA A 75 12.63 -29.58 -2.52
CA ALA A 75 11.47 -30.31 -3.01
C ALA A 75 11.24 -30.05 -4.50
N TRP A 76 11.50 -28.82 -4.97
CA TRP A 76 11.45 -28.48 -6.39
C TRP A 76 12.38 -29.35 -7.23
N ARG A 77 13.66 -29.45 -6.84
CA ARG A 77 14.66 -30.19 -7.62
C ARG A 77 14.56 -31.70 -7.47
N GLN A 78 14.27 -32.19 -6.25
CA GLN A 78 14.37 -33.62 -5.94
C GLN A 78 13.05 -34.37 -6.10
N SER A 79 11.93 -33.70 -5.82
CA SER A 79 10.59 -34.32 -5.85
C SER A 79 9.75 -33.84 -7.02
N GLY A 80 10.28 -32.91 -7.83
CA GLY A 80 9.52 -32.29 -8.90
C GLY A 80 8.30 -31.52 -8.38
N ASP A 81 8.34 -31.04 -7.12
CA ASP A 81 7.21 -30.30 -6.56
C ASP A 81 7.06 -28.97 -7.31
N ARG A 82 5.84 -28.73 -7.79
CA ARG A 82 5.42 -27.55 -8.56
C ARG A 82 4.14 -26.96 -7.99
N ARG A 83 3.74 -27.37 -6.78
CA ARG A 83 2.57 -26.82 -6.11
C ARG A 83 2.94 -25.51 -5.41
N MET A 84 2.16 -24.49 -5.69
CA MET A 84 2.16 -23.21 -4.98
C MET A 84 0.89 -23.10 -4.15
N LEU A 85 1.00 -22.52 -2.97
CA LEU A 85 -0.14 -22.16 -2.12
C LEU A 85 -0.25 -20.64 -2.12
N CYS A 86 -1.32 -20.14 -2.74
CA CYS A 86 -1.67 -18.74 -2.73
C CYS A 86 -2.56 -18.45 -1.52
N GLY A 87 -2.33 -17.33 -0.85
CA GLY A 87 -3.04 -17.04 0.38
C GLY A 87 -2.65 -15.71 1.01
N LEU A 88 -3.04 -15.56 2.27
CA LEU A 88 -2.92 -14.31 3.03
C LEU A 88 -2.03 -14.51 4.25
N GLN A 89 -1.22 -13.49 4.54
CA GLN A 89 -0.38 -13.43 5.74
C GLN A 89 -0.53 -12.07 6.43
N LEU A 90 -0.31 -12.05 7.74
CA LEU A 90 -0.13 -10.79 8.48
C LEU A 90 1.37 -10.47 8.53
N PRO A 91 1.86 -9.41 7.87
CA PRO A 91 3.25 -8.98 8.00
C PRO A 91 3.57 -8.54 9.42
N GLY A 92 4.75 -8.92 9.89
CA GLY A 92 5.39 -8.47 11.10
C GLY A 92 6.74 -7.79 10.84
N PRO A 93 7.44 -7.37 11.90
CA PRO A 93 8.77 -6.78 11.79
C PRO A 93 9.77 -7.71 11.09
N ASN A 94 10.77 -7.13 10.41
CA ASN A 94 11.87 -7.87 9.78
C ASN A 94 11.41 -8.96 8.78
N ASN A 95 10.35 -8.70 8.01
CA ASN A 95 9.76 -9.63 7.04
C ASN A 95 9.27 -10.96 7.65
N GLN A 96 8.97 -10.98 8.94
CA GLN A 96 8.36 -12.14 9.58
C GLN A 96 6.86 -12.19 9.35
N GLN A 97 6.30 -13.39 9.35
CA GLN A 97 4.85 -13.59 9.40
C GLN A 97 4.40 -13.66 10.85
N GLU A 98 3.46 -12.81 11.21
CA GLU A 98 2.80 -12.81 12.52
C GLU A 98 1.82 -13.97 12.63
N ILE A 99 1.62 -14.44 13.85
CA ILE A 99 0.58 -15.42 14.18
C ILE A 99 -0.74 -14.67 14.31
N PHE A 100 -1.80 -15.18 13.68
CA PHE A 100 -3.15 -14.70 13.84
C PHE A 100 -4.15 -15.87 13.99
N LYS A 101 -5.35 -15.54 14.47
CA LYS A 101 -6.50 -16.44 14.63
C LYS A 101 -7.72 -15.86 13.93
N GLY A 102 -8.56 -16.75 13.43
CA GLY A 102 -9.77 -16.44 12.66
C GLY A 102 -9.52 -16.46 11.16
N LYS A 103 -10.60 -16.57 10.39
CA LYS A 103 -10.59 -16.48 8.94
C LYS A 103 -10.48 -15.01 8.52
N VAL A 104 -9.57 -14.66 7.62
CA VAL A 104 -9.32 -13.27 7.19
C VAL A 104 -10.60 -12.54 6.79
N ALA A 105 -11.53 -13.21 6.10
CA ALA A 105 -12.81 -12.63 5.68
C ALA A 105 -13.71 -12.10 6.83
N ASP A 106 -13.46 -12.57 8.05
CA ASP A 106 -14.23 -12.25 9.26
C ASP A 106 -13.45 -11.35 10.24
N LEU A 107 -12.19 -11.04 9.92
CA LEU A 107 -11.31 -10.22 10.77
C LEU A 107 -11.35 -8.75 10.36
N ASP A 108 -11.07 -7.86 11.32
CA ASP A 108 -10.83 -6.45 11.03
C ASP A 108 -9.65 -6.29 10.07
N GLN A 109 -9.91 -5.73 8.88
CA GLN A 109 -8.91 -5.53 7.83
C GLN A 109 -8.10 -4.25 8.03
N SER A 110 -8.47 -3.41 9.01
CA SER A 110 -7.91 -2.07 9.19
C SER A 110 -6.39 -2.08 9.35
N LYS A 111 -5.72 -1.33 8.49
CA LYS A 111 -4.28 -1.16 8.48
C LYS A 111 -3.84 -0.10 9.48
N VAL A 112 -3.84 -0.48 10.75
CA VAL A 112 -3.53 0.39 11.89
C VAL A 112 -2.45 -0.21 12.77
N TRP A 113 -1.69 0.66 13.43
CA TRP A 113 -0.63 0.27 14.35
C TRP A 113 -0.78 1.00 15.70
N PRO A 114 -0.11 0.50 16.77
CA PRO A 114 -0.01 1.23 18.02
C PRO A 114 0.67 2.60 17.84
N ALA A 115 0.30 3.57 18.68
CA ALA A 115 1.00 4.84 18.75
C ALA A 115 2.48 4.61 19.11
N GLY A 116 3.38 5.33 18.44
CA GLY A 116 4.82 5.16 18.48
C GLY A 116 5.40 4.19 17.45
N THR A 117 4.57 3.60 16.58
CA THR A 117 5.08 2.76 15.49
C THR A 117 5.61 3.62 14.35
N CYS A 118 6.85 3.38 13.91
CA CYS A 118 7.43 4.03 12.74
C CYS A 118 7.29 3.13 11.51
N LEU A 119 6.80 3.70 10.40
CA LEU A 119 6.57 2.98 9.13
C LEU A 119 7.69 3.31 8.14
N GLY A 120 8.36 2.26 7.65
CA GLY A 120 9.55 2.39 6.81
C GLY A 120 9.38 3.27 5.59
N ILE A 121 10.49 3.64 4.96
CA ILE A 121 10.51 4.37 3.70
C ILE A 121 11.36 3.62 2.68
N ASP A 122 10.88 3.53 1.45
CA ASP A 122 11.69 3.09 0.32
C ASP A 122 12.52 4.27 -0.15
N SER A 123 13.83 4.23 0.10
CA SER A 123 14.76 5.30 -0.26
C SER A 123 14.94 5.48 -1.77
N ALA A 124 14.60 4.49 -2.59
CA ALA A 124 14.65 4.61 -4.04
C ALA A 124 13.47 5.41 -4.61
N THR A 125 12.30 5.30 -3.98
CA THR A 125 11.05 5.89 -4.48
C THR A 125 10.50 7.02 -3.60
N ASN A 126 11.06 7.21 -2.40
CA ASN A 126 10.54 8.12 -1.36
C ASN A 126 9.07 7.84 -1.03
N GLN A 127 8.68 6.55 -1.01
CA GLN A 127 7.33 6.12 -0.66
C GLN A 127 7.33 5.39 0.69
N PRO A 128 6.25 5.54 1.48
CA PRO A 128 6.11 4.81 2.72
C PRO A 128 5.99 3.31 2.41
N ILE A 129 6.60 2.52 3.27
CA ILE A 129 6.43 1.08 3.34
C ILE A 129 5.62 0.83 4.59
N ASP A 130 4.47 0.18 4.44
CA ASP A 130 3.59 -0.13 5.57
C ASP A 130 4.09 -1.31 6.42
N VAL A 131 5.37 -1.29 6.75
CA VAL A 131 6.07 -2.26 7.58
C VAL A 131 6.71 -1.50 8.74
N PRO A 132 6.41 -1.89 9.99
CA PRO A 132 7.05 -1.31 11.16
C PRO A 132 8.58 -1.45 11.12
N VAL A 133 9.27 -0.37 11.46
CA VAL A 133 10.72 -0.31 11.65
C VAL A 133 11.05 0.33 13.01
N ASP A 134 12.29 0.14 13.48
CA ASP A 134 12.82 0.93 14.59
C ASP A 134 12.82 2.42 14.18
N CYS A 135 12.32 3.31 15.03
CA CYS A 135 12.28 4.74 14.72
C CYS A 135 13.68 5.36 14.54
N ALA A 136 14.74 4.75 15.07
CA ALA A 136 16.12 5.14 14.78
C ALA A 136 16.55 4.79 13.34
N ALA A 137 15.82 3.90 12.66
CA ALA A 137 16.00 3.62 11.24
C ALA A 137 15.21 4.63 10.37
N PRO A 138 15.60 4.81 9.10
CA PRO A 138 14.86 5.62 8.14
C PRO A 138 13.40 5.18 8.01
N HIS A 139 12.47 6.13 8.19
CA HIS A 139 11.04 5.89 8.10
C HIS A 139 10.31 7.10 7.47
N ALA A 140 9.10 6.89 6.94
CA ALA A 140 8.32 7.95 6.30
C ALA A 140 7.35 8.62 7.29
N MET A 141 6.84 7.84 8.24
CA MET A 141 5.74 8.25 9.12
C MET A 141 5.87 7.63 10.51
N GLU A 142 5.41 8.35 11.53
CA GLU A 142 5.22 7.83 12.89
C GLU A 142 3.74 7.85 13.25
N VAL A 143 3.22 6.73 13.74
CA VAL A 143 1.81 6.60 14.14
C VAL A 143 1.63 7.24 15.51
N THR A 144 0.64 8.11 15.64
CA THR A 144 0.31 8.83 16.89
C THR A 144 -0.98 8.33 17.54
N GLY A 145 -1.80 7.59 16.80
CA GLY A 145 -3.05 7.03 17.31
C GLY A 145 -3.81 6.26 16.23
N ARG A 146 -5.01 5.80 16.60
CA ARG A 146 -5.97 5.18 15.68
C ARG A 146 -7.38 5.62 16.03
N VAL A 147 -8.22 5.78 15.01
CA VAL A 147 -9.63 6.14 15.16
C VAL A 147 -10.47 4.99 14.66
N ASN A 148 -11.39 4.51 15.50
CA ASN A 148 -12.39 3.52 15.09
C ASN A 148 -13.68 4.26 14.69
N LEU A 149 -14.01 4.24 13.39
CA LEU A 149 -15.20 4.88 12.86
C LEU A 149 -16.48 4.20 13.36
N ALA A 150 -16.45 2.90 13.68
CA ALA A 150 -17.63 2.16 14.13
C ALA A 150 -18.16 2.64 15.48
N GLU A 151 -17.35 3.34 16.29
CA GLU A 151 -17.79 3.92 17.56
C GLU A 151 -18.78 5.07 17.36
N LYS A 152 -18.66 5.81 16.24
CA LYS A 152 -19.56 6.90 15.88
C LYS A 152 -20.58 6.49 14.82
N PHE A 153 -20.21 5.57 13.93
CA PHE A 153 -20.99 5.14 12.78
C PHE A 153 -21.13 3.61 12.79
N PRO A 154 -22.03 3.05 13.62
CA PRO A 154 -22.07 1.60 13.87
C PRO A 154 -22.57 0.76 12.68
N ASP A 155 -23.41 1.35 11.82
CA ASP A 155 -24.14 0.58 10.81
C ASP A 155 -23.50 0.68 9.42
N THR A 156 -23.62 1.85 8.79
CA THR A 156 -23.21 2.08 7.39
C THR A 156 -21.96 2.95 7.33
N LEU A 157 -21.20 2.79 6.25
CA LEU A 157 -20.13 3.73 5.93
C LEU A 157 -20.73 5.14 5.80
N PRO A 158 -20.34 6.10 6.65
CA PRO A 158 -20.78 7.48 6.51
C PRO A 158 -20.20 8.14 5.24
N ALA A 159 -20.80 9.26 4.83
CA ALA A 159 -20.27 10.04 3.72
C ALA A 159 -18.84 10.53 4.03
N GLU A 160 -18.00 10.65 3.01
CA GLU A 160 -16.59 11.02 3.18
C GLU A 160 -16.36 12.30 4.01
N PRO A 161 -17.16 13.38 3.86
CA PRO A 161 -17.00 14.58 4.70
C PRO A 161 -17.26 14.33 6.19
N ASP A 162 -18.21 13.43 6.52
CA ASP A 162 -18.53 13.07 7.90
C ASP A 162 -17.42 12.20 8.52
N GLN A 163 -16.80 11.34 7.69
CA GLN A 163 -15.59 10.61 8.07
C GLN A 163 -14.45 11.58 8.37
N ASP A 164 -14.11 12.43 7.41
CA ASP A 164 -12.98 13.37 7.51
C ASP A 164 -13.13 14.25 8.75
N GLY A 165 -14.30 14.86 8.98
CA GLY A 165 -14.52 15.68 10.17
C GLY A 165 -14.29 14.92 11.48
N PHE A 166 -14.80 13.70 11.59
CA PHE A 166 -14.61 12.88 12.79
C PHE A 166 -13.16 12.42 12.99
N ILE A 167 -12.53 11.95 11.92
CA ILE A 167 -11.15 11.46 11.94
C ILE A 167 -10.21 12.62 12.25
N LYS A 168 -10.37 13.76 11.60
CA LYS A 168 -9.57 14.98 11.81
C LYS A 168 -9.58 15.43 13.25
N ASP A 169 -10.76 15.57 13.85
CA ASP A 169 -10.92 16.02 15.24
C ASP A 169 -10.27 15.04 16.22
N SER A 170 -10.47 13.74 15.98
CA SER A 170 -9.95 12.68 16.86
C SER A 170 -8.43 12.54 16.72
N CYS A 171 -7.93 12.48 15.50
CA CYS A 171 -6.50 12.40 15.21
C CYS A 171 -5.75 13.64 15.70
N THR A 172 -6.29 14.84 15.54
CA THR A 172 -5.67 16.07 16.05
C THR A 172 -5.46 16.00 17.57
N LYS A 173 -6.50 15.59 18.32
CA LYS A 173 -6.42 15.42 19.79
C LYS A 173 -5.39 14.36 20.18
N MET A 174 -5.38 13.21 19.50
CA MET A 174 -4.43 12.13 19.77
C MET A 174 -2.99 12.55 19.46
N THR A 175 -2.76 13.23 18.34
CA THR A 175 -1.44 13.72 17.93
C THR A 175 -0.92 14.81 18.87
N ASP A 176 -1.75 15.77 19.28
CA ASP A 176 -1.36 16.79 20.25
C ASP A 176 -0.99 16.18 21.61
N ALA A 177 -1.80 15.22 22.09
CA ALA A 177 -1.49 14.49 23.32
C ALA A 177 -0.21 13.65 23.18
N TYR A 178 0.01 13.05 22.02
CA TYR A 178 1.19 12.25 21.73
C TYR A 178 2.47 13.11 21.73
N LEU A 179 2.44 14.30 21.12
CA LEU A 179 3.62 15.16 20.97
C LEU A 179 3.91 16.05 22.19
N ALA A 180 2.98 16.16 23.14
CA ALA A 180 3.12 17.04 24.29
C ALA A 180 4.47 16.84 25.03
N PRO A 181 5.19 17.93 25.37
CA PRO A 181 4.76 19.34 25.30
C PRO A 181 4.98 20.04 23.95
N THR A 182 5.59 19.36 22.97
CA THR A 182 5.80 19.90 21.62
C THR A 182 4.47 20.01 20.89
N LYS A 183 4.27 21.11 20.14
CA LYS A 183 3.07 21.29 19.32
C LYS A 183 3.38 20.88 17.89
N LEU A 184 2.48 20.18 17.21
CA LEU A 184 2.69 19.79 15.81
C LEU A 184 3.05 21.00 14.92
N ARG A 185 2.37 22.14 15.14
CA ARG A 185 2.60 23.40 14.41
C ARG A 185 4.00 24.00 14.57
N THR A 186 4.78 23.58 15.57
CA THR A 186 6.16 24.06 15.78
C THR A 186 7.19 23.11 15.15
N THR A 187 6.72 22.16 14.34
CA THR A 187 7.54 21.19 13.61
C THR A 187 7.28 21.34 12.11
N THR A 188 8.07 20.65 11.29
CA THR A 188 7.83 20.53 9.85
C THR A 188 6.89 19.35 9.51
N LEU A 189 6.39 18.63 10.52
CA LEU A 189 5.51 17.49 10.32
C LEU A 189 4.08 17.95 10.09
N THR A 190 3.34 17.17 9.31
CA THR A 190 1.91 17.29 9.09
C THR A 190 1.20 16.08 9.67
N LEU A 191 -0.05 16.25 10.05
CA LEU A 191 -0.94 15.15 10.41
C LEU A 191 -1.48 14.53 9.12
N ILE A 192 -1.40 13.21 9.01
CA ILE A 192 -1.87 12.41 7.89
C ILE A 192 -2.78 11.32 8.40
N TYR A 193 -3.96 11.21 7.77
CA TYR A 193 -4.91 10.14 8.01
C TYR A 193 -5.71 9.91 6.72
N PRO A 194 -6.07 8.66 6.38
CA PRO A 194 -6.99 8.36 5.29
C PRO A 194 -8.46 8.38 5.76
N THR A 195 -9.39 8.38 4.81
CA THR A 195 -10.77 7.93 5.03
C THR A 195 -10.90 6.44 4.69
N VAL A 196 -12.01 5.81 5.08
CA VAL A 196 -12.27 4.40 4.76
C VAL A 196 -13.09 4.33 3.47
N SER A 197 -12.59 3.57 2.49
CA SER A 197 -13.30 3.32 1.24
C SER A 197 -14.50 2.39 1.45
N LEU A 198 -15.48 2.42 0.53
CA LEU A 198 -16.60 1.47 0.53
C LEU A 198 -16.14 0.01 0.49
N GLN A 199 -15.10 -0.27 -0.31
CA GLN A 199 -14.55 -1.62 -0.43
C GLN A 199 -13.93 -2.08 0.89
N SER A 200 -13.10 -1.26 1.52
CA SER A 200 -12.49 -1.56 2.81
C SER A 200 -13.55 -1.73 3.91
N TRP A 201 -14.59 -0.89 3.91
CA TRP A 201 -15.70 -1.05 4.85
C TRP A 201 -16.49 -2.35 4.63
N ALA A 202 -16.81 -2.71 3.39
CA ALA A 202 -17.49 -3.96 3.09
C ALA A 202 -16.66 -5.19 3.53
N ALA A 203 -15.34 -5.09 3.37
CA ALA A 203 -14.38 -6.12 3.75
C ALA A 203 -14.15 -6.24 5.27
N GLY A 204 -14.42 -5.20 6.05
CA GLY A 204 -14.38 -5.25 7.52
C GLY A 204 -13.51 -4.19 8.17
N SER A 205 -12.80 -3.36 7.40
CA SER A 205 -12.05 -2.22 7.94
C SER A 205 -12.99 -1.21 8.60
N ARG A 206 -12.71 -0.87 9.86
CA ARG A 206 -13.46 0.12 10.66
C ARG A 206 -12.58 1.20 11.25
N SER A 207 -11.26 1.07 11.15
CA SER A 207 -10.31 1.97 11.80
C SER A 207 -9.30 2.56 10.81
N VAL A 208 -8.78 3.73 11.15
CA VAL A 208 -7.70 4.41 10.43
C VAL A 208 -6.57 4.80 11.38
N ALA A 209 -5.34 4.87 10.85
CA ALA A 209 -4.18 5.33 11.61
C ALA A 209 -4.04 6.85 11.51
N CYS A 210 -3.76 7.50 12.63
CA CYS A 210 -3.36 8.90 12.70
C CYS A 210 -1.84 8.96 12.72
N SER A 211 -1.22 9.49 11.69
CA SER A 211 0.23 9.48 11.54
C SER A 211 0.78 10.88 11.32
N ILE A 212 2.04 11.08 11.66
CA ILE A 212 2.77 12.31 11.37
C ILE A 212 3.92 12.01 10.43
N GLY A 213 4.18 12.93 9.50
CA GLY A 213 5.27 12.80 8.54
C GLY A 213 5.52 14.12 7.82
N ALA A 214 6.50 14.14 6.90
CA ALA A 214 6.79 15.31 6.10
C ALA A 214 6.84 14.92 4.61
N THR A 215 6.25 15.76 3.76
CA THR A 215 6.22 15.53 2.30
C THR A 215 7.27 16.38 1.60
N LEU A 216 7.79 15.89 0.47
CA LEU A 216 8.73 16.63 -0.40
C LEU A 216 8.02 17.61 -1.35
N GLY A 217 6.69 17.67 -1.36
CA GLY A 217 5.89 18.52 -2.26
C GLY A 217 5.78 18.00 -3.70
N ASN A 218 6.42 16.89 -4.04
CA ASN A 218 6.38 16.23 -5.35
C ASN A 218 5.63 14.87 -5.34
N GLY A 219 4.85 14.61 -4.29
CA GLY A 219 4.21 13.31 -4.05
C GLY A 219 5.09 12.28 -3.33
N GLY A 220 6.36 12.61 -3.04
CA GLY A 220 7.25 11.82 -2.20
C GLY A 220 7.27 12.27 -0.74
N TRP A 221 7.85 11.43 0.11
CA TRP A 221 8.00 11.61 1.54
C TRP A 221 9.44 11.95 1.91
N ALA A 222 9.60 12.81 2.91
CA ALA A 222 10.90 13.05 3.52
C ALA A 222 11.29 11.85 4.39
N THR A 223 12.58 11.58 4.48
CA THR A 223 13.10 10.55 5.37
C THR A 223 13.18 11.10 6.80
N LEU A 224 12.49 10.43 7.72
CA LEU A 224 12.56 10.67 9.14
C LEU A 224 13.58 9.74 9.80
N VAL A 225 14.27 10.24 10.82
CA VAL A 225 15.15 9.46 11.70
C VAL A 225 14.95 9.92 13.14
N ASN A 226 14.86 8.97 14.06
CA ASN A 226 14.41 9.10 15.46
C ASN A 226 12.91 9.41 15.59
N SER A 227 12.35 9.16 16.77
CA SER A 227 10.95 9.49 17.07
C SER A 227 10.73 11.01 17.13
N ALA A 228 9.52 11.44 16.73
CA ALA A 228 9.00 12.79 16.89
C ALA A 228 8.93 13.29 18.34
N LYS A 229 9.01 12.39 19.32
CA LYS A 229 9.16 12.73 20.75
C LYS A 229 10.60 13.03 21.17
N GLY A 230 11.57 12.79 20.30
CA GLY A 230 13.00 12.95 20.57
C GLY A 230 13.68 13.92 19.63
N GLN A 231 14.97 13.67 19.36
CA GLN A 231 15.77 14.43 18.40
C GLN A 231 15.48 13.97 16.97
N LEU A 232 14.24 14.18 16.53
CA LEU A 232 13.81 13.87 15.17
C LEU A 232 14.70 14.61 14.16
N LEU A 233 15.03 13.95 13.07
CA LEU A 233 15.63 14.54 11.88
C LEU A 233 14.72 14.30 10.68
N ILE A 234 14.58 15.31 9.83
CA ILE A 234 13.84 15.29 8.58
C ILE A 234 14.85 15.57 7.47
N ASN A 235 15.15 14.55 6.65
CA ASN A 235 16.24 14.57 5.67
C ASN A 235 17.59 15.01 6.30
N GLY A 236 17.86 14.55 7.52
CA GLY A 236 19.09 14.86 8.26
C GLY A 236 19.13 16.25 8.92
N GLN A 237 18.06 17.04 8.83
CA GLN A 237 17.95 18.36 9.46
C GLN A 237 16.95 18.33 10.63
N PRO A 238 17.17 19.10 11.71
CA PRO A 238 16.17 19.22 12.77
C PRO A 238 14.87 19.86 12.23
N PRO A 239 13.70 19.55 12.81
CA PRO A 239 12.44 20.17 12.44
C PRO A 239 12.51 21.69 12.59
N VAL A 240 12.01 22.39 11.58
CA VAL A 240 11.87 23.85 11.58
C VAL A 240 10.40 24.18 11.67
N ALA A 241 10.04 25.12 12.55
CA ALA A 241 8.69 25.64 12.62
C ALA A 241 8.34 26.38 11.31
N PRO A 242 7.12 26.22 10.76
CA PRO A 242 6.63 27.08 9.70
C PRO A 242 6.74 28.55 10.12
N PRO A 243 7.00 29.48 9.18
CA PRO A 243 7.02 30.91 9.48
C PRO A 243 5.71 31.34 10.13
N ASP A 244 5.79 32.21 11.12
CA ASP A 244 4.60 32.79 11.74
C ASP A 244 3.76 33.56 10.70
N ILE A 245 2.45 33.47 10.84
CA ILE A 245 1.52 34.22 9.99
C ILE A 245 1.63 35.70 10.39
N PRO A 246 1.93 36.63 9.46
CA PRO A 246 1.99 38.06 9.80
C PRO A 246 0.70 38.56 10.44
N GLU A 247 0.81 39.39 11.48
CA GLU A 247 -0.33 39.91 12.25
C GLU A 247 -1.37 40.61 11.38
N GLU A 248 -0.94 41.28 10.31
CA GLU A 248 -1.83 41.92 9.33
C GLU A 248 -2.82 40.93 8.70
N ARG A 249 -2.41 39.68 8.48
CA ARG A 249 -3.29 38.62 7.94
C ARG A 249 -4.22 38.01 9.00
N LEU A 250 -3.86 38.08 10.28
CA LEU A 250 -4.71 37.64 11.39
C LEU A 250 -5.81 38.67 11.71
N ALA A 251 -5.57 39.95 11.39
CA ALA A 251 -6.48 41.06 11.62
C ALA A 251 -7.32 41.45 10.38
N MET A 252 -7.17 40.76 9.24
CA MET A 252 -8.01 41.03 8.07
C MET A 252 -9.47 40.67 8.38
N PRO A 253 -10.43 41.60 8.18
CA PRO A 253 -11.84 41.27 8.31
C PRO A 253 -12.18 40.14 7.32
N PRO A 254 -13.06 39.19 7.69
CA PRO A 254 -13.49 38.14 6.78
C PRO A 254 -14.03 38.79 5.51
N ILE A 255 -13.55 38.33 4.35
CA ILE A 255 -14.05 38.82 3.06
C ILE A 255 -15.55 38.52 3.03
N PRO A 256 -16.42 39.53 2.80
CA PRO A 256 -17.84 39.30 2.67
C PRO A 256 -18.07 38.26 1.58
N VAL A 257 -18.65 37.12 1.95
CA VAL A 257 -19.04 36.09 0.98
C VAL A 257 -20.16 36.68 0.14
N GLN A 258 -19.82 37.25 -1.00
CA GLN A 258 -20.80 37.65 -2.00
C GLN A 258 -21.32 36.37 -2.64
N ALA A 259 -22.54 35.96 -2.26
CA ALA A 259 -23.24 34.91 -2.99
C ALA A 259 -23.31 35.33 -4.47
N PRO A 260 -22.90 34.47 -5.42
CA PRO A 260 -23.02 34.81 -6.82
C PRO A 260 -24.47 35.12 -7.15
N SER A 261 -24.72 36.32 -7.66
CA SER A 261 -26.02 36.71 -8.21
C SER A 261 -26.36 35.73 -9.33
N GLN A 262 -27.44 34.97 -9.16
CA GLN A 262 -27.96 34.04 -10.16
C GLN A 262 -28.20 34.78 -11.49
N PRO A 263 -27.52 34.41 -12.59
CA PRO A 263 -27.98 34.78 -13.91
C PRO A 263 -29.16 33.88 -14.26
N THR A 264 -30.34 34.46 -14.45
CA THR A 264 -31.42 33.81 -15.19
C THR A 264 -30.99 33.65 -16.64
N SER A 265 -30.56 32.45 -17.06
CA SER A 265 -30.52 32.02 -18.46
C SER A 265 -30.32 30.50 -18.58
N THR A 266 -31.38 29.82 -19.02
CA THR A 266 -31.44 28.64 -19.90
C THR A 266 -30.31 27.59 -19.86
N VAL A 267 -30.69 26.38 -19.43
CA VAL A 267 -29.97 25.10 -19.61
C VAL A 267 -29.70 24.84 -21.11
N PRO A 268 -28.46 24.51 -21.47
CA PRO A 268 -28.22 23.19 -22.07
C PRO A 268 -27.01 22.46 -21.47
N ASP A 269 -27.27 21.19 -21.14
CA ASP A 269 -26.41 20.01 -21.03
C ASP A 269 -25.04 20.04 -20.32
N ALA A 270 -24.92 19.06 -19.43
CA ALA A 270 -23.87 18.83 -18.46
C ALA A 270 -22.56 18.31 -19.07
N ILE A 271 -21.44 18.84 -18.56
CA ILE A 271 -20.09 18.27 -18.60
C ILE A 271 -19.50 18.39 -17.17
N PRO A 272 -18.85 17.34 -16.62
CA PRO A 272 -18.71 17.13 -15.17
C PRO A 272 -17.57 17.93 -14.50
N PRO A 273 -17.64 18.14 -13.17
CA PRO A 273 -16.64 18.89 -12.42
C PRO A 273 -15.33 18.12 -12.20
N ASN A 274 -14.26 18.89 -12.28
CA ASN A 274 -12.85 18.56 -12.18
C ASN A 274 -12.46 18.05 -10.77
N ASN A 275 -11.86 16.87 -10.70
CA ASN A 275 -11.35 16.22 -9.49
C ASN A 275 -10.05 16.87 -9.00
N GLN A 276 -10.05 17.40 -7.77
CA GLN A 276 -8.84 17.64 -6.98
C GLN A 276 -8.92 16.93 -5.62
N HIS A 277 -8.95 15.60 -5.68
CA HIS A 277 -8.54 14.70 -4.60
C HIS A 277 -7.69 13.61 -5.28
N LEU A 278 -6.48 13.36 -4.78
CA LEU A 278 -5.54 12.37 -5.31
C LEU A 278 -6.26 11.02 -5.54
N PRO A 279 -6.43 10.55 -6.78
CA PRO A 279 -6.86 9.20 -7.06
C PRO A 279 -5.63 8.31 -7.31
N GLN A 280 -5.76 7.06 -6.85
CA GLN A 280 -5.26 5.82 -7.45
C GLN A 280 -4.01 5.89 -8.36
N GLN A 281 -3.02 5.09 -7.99
CA GLN A 281 -1.87 4.71 -8.80
C GLN A 281 -2.28 4.34 -10.24
N PRO A 282 -1.61 4.86 -11.29
CA PRO A 282 -1.64 4.24 -12.59
C PRO A 282 -0.79 2.96 -12.55
N VAL A 283 -1.39 1.84 -12.94
CA VAL A 283 -0.65 0.68 -13.45
C VAL A 283 0.21 1.17 -14.63
N VAL A 284 1.52 1.17 -14.45
CA VAL A 284 2.46 1.42 -15.55
C VAL A 284 2.51 0.15 -16.39
N THR A 285 1.78 0.12 -17.50
CA THR A 285 2.13 -0.76 -18.63
C THR A 285 3.46 -0.29 -19.20
N PRO A 286 4.51 -1.13 -19.26
CA PRO A 286 5.77 -0.74 -19.87
C PRO A 286 5.57 -0.49 -21.38
N PRO A 287 6.20 0.55 -21.95
CA PRO A 287 6.15 0.77 -23.39
C PRO A 287 6.85 -0.38 -24.13
N ARG A 288 6.15 -0.91 -25.13
CA ARG A 288 6.68 -1.83 -26.13
C ARG A 288 7.90 -1.19 -26.80
N ALA A 289 9.06 -1.81 -26.66
CA ALA A 289 10.26 -1.39 -27.37
C ALA A 289 10.02 -1.38 -28.90
N PRO A 290 10.54 -0.41 -29.66
CA PRO A 290 10.51 -0.45 -31.11
C PRO A 290 11.30 -1.67 -31.60
N ALA A 291 10.76 -2.34 -32.62
CA ALA A 291 11.36 -3.51 -33.23
C ALA A 291 12.77 -3.18 -33.76
N SER A 292 13.77 -3.93 -33.29
CA SER A 292 15.10 -3.93 -33.90
C SER A 292 15.04 -4.55 -35.31
N PRO A 293 15.81 -4.07 -36.28
CA PRO A 293 15.82 -4.61 -37.64
C PRO A 293 16.39 -6.03 -37.69
N ALA A 294 15.88 -6.83 -38.62
CA ALA A 294 16.35 -8.18 -38.91
C ALA A 294 17.86 -8.22 -39.21
N PRO A 295 18.60 -9.29 -38.82
CA PRO A 295 19.99 -9.45 -39.21
C PRO A 295 20.07 -9.72 -40.72
N GLN A 296 20.88 -8.92 -41.42
CA GLN A 296 21.34 -9.22 -42.77
C GLN A 296 22.08 -10.57 -42.78
N GLN A 297 21.64 -11.48 -43.65
CA GLN A 297 22.40 -12.66 -44.02
C GLN A 297 23.65 -12.21 -44.82
N GLY A 298 24.83 -12.45 -44.25
CA GLY A 298 26.09 -12.43 -44.98
C GLY A 298 26.27 -13.69 -45.85
N PRO A 299 27.14 -13.65 -46.87
CA PRO A 299 27.10 -14.59 -47.98
C PRO A 299 27.64 -15.97 -47.62
N GLY A 300 27.02 -16.98 -48.22
CA GLY A 300 27.18 -18.39 -47.92
C GLY A 300 28.58 -18.96 -48.17
N THR A 301 28.93 -19.91 -47.32
CA THR A 301 29.96 -20.91 -47.57
C THR A 301 29.27 -22.22 -47.96
N GLN A 302 29.54 -22.66 -49.19
CA GLN A 302 29.10 -23.94 -49.73
C GLN A 302 29.82 -25.08 -49.01
N GLY A 303 29.04 -26.04 -48.49
CA GLY A 303 29.50 -27.37 -48.08
C GLY A 303 28.85 -28.45 -48.96
N PRO A 304 29.47 -29.63 -49.12
CA PRO A 304 29.36 -30.45 -50.33
C PRO A 304 28.04 -31.22 -50.44
N GLN A 305 27.56 -31.35 -51.67
CA GLN A 305 26.45 -32.23 -52.03
C GLN A 305 26.94 -33.68 -52.11
N ASP A 306 26.39 -34.56 -51.28
CA ASP A 306 26.42 -36.00 -51.50
C ASP A 306 25.30 -36.38 -52.47
N VAL A 307 25.68 -36.99 -53.59
CA VAL A 307 24.79 -37.67 -54.54
C VAL A 307 25.28 -39.11 -54.67
N PRO A 308 24.42 -40.13 -54.50
CA PRO A 308 24.75 -41.53 -54.81
C PRO A 308 24.36 -41.86 -56.26
N PRO A 309 24.75 -43.00 -56.85
CA PRO A 309 25.79 -43.97 -56.48
C PRO A 309 27.08 -43.84 -57.30
#